data_AF-F7GWA1-F1
#
_entry.id   AF-F7GWA1-F1
#
_cell.length_a   1.000
_cell.length_b   1.000
_cell.length_c   1.000
_cell.angle_alpha   90.00
_cell.angle_beta   90.00
_cell.angle_gamma   90.00
#
_symmetry.space_group_name_H-M   'P 1'
#
loop_
_entity.id
_entity.type
_entity.pdbx_description
1 polymer ?
#
loop_
_entity_poly.entity_id
_entity_poly.type
_entity_poly.pdbx_seq_one_letter_code
_entity_poly.pdbx_strand_id
1 'polypeptide(L)'
;MQALDKRLVEVREALTQLRRRQAQQEAERRGAEQEAGLRLAKLTDLLQQEEQGREVACGALQKNQEDSSRRVDLEVARMQAQVTKLGEEVSLRFLKREAKLCGFLQKSFLALEKESHLLEQCQGLDAAVAQLTKFVQQNQASLNRVLLAEAKAWDAKGRLEESRAGELAAYVQENLEAAQLARELARQEMHGELVLLREKNRALEASVAQLAGQLKELSGRLPALSSRLDLQEQMLGLRLSEAKTEWEGAERKSLEDLARWQKEVVAHLRGVREKVDGLPQQIEGISDKCLLHKSDSDLRISAEGKAREFEVGALRQELATLLSSVQLLKEDSPGRKIAEMQGKLATFQNQIMKLENCVQASKTIQNLRFNTEARLRTQEMAALRESVLRLRSQESPQTPLGSRKLLPSLARLQVFIKDTAPNEVVPVNCWGVYQAVRWAAGIPARPPGPLGPKGRGLGLGARGQQVGCGGWGRGAGATCRISGQVAAVEGVPHKAQGPAEARRGPREAPQPGAGATAHTLALYPEINEPALYSL
;
A
#
# COMPACT_ATOMS: atom_id res chain seq x y z
N MET A 1 -161.45 -231.22 78.63
CA MET A 1 -161.07 -231.01 80.05
C MET A 1 -160.33 -229.68 80.14
N GLN A 2 -159.41 -229.55 81.10
CA GLN A 2 -158.32 -228.56 81.10
C GLN A 2 -158.68 -227.12 80.66
N ALA A 3 -159.88 -226.61 80.95
CA ALA A 3 -160.22 -225.22 80.64
C ALA A 3 -159.32 -224.21 81.38
N LEU A 4 -158.68 -224.64 82.46
CA LEU A 4 -157.66 -223.88 83.18
C LEU A 4 -156.26 -223.97 82.55
N ASP A 5 -155.92 -224.98 81.73
CA ASP A 5 -154.76 -224.86 80.81
C ASP A 5 -155.01 -223.67 79.90
N LYS A 6 -156.19 -223.61 79.27
CA LYS A 6 -156.62 -222.47 78.44
C LYS A 6 -156.46 -221.14 79.16
N ARG A 7 -157.00 -220.99 80.37
CA ARG A 7 -156.92 -219.71 81.11
C ARG A 7 -155.52 -219.36 81.64
N LEU A 8 -154.65 -220.34 81.93
CA LEU A 8 -153.26 -220.06 82.32
C LEU A 8 -152.33 -219.85 81.11
N VAL A 9 -152.64 -220.46 79.96
CA VAL A 9 -152.12 -220.07 78.65
C VAL A 9 -152.53 -218.63 78.37
N GLU A 10 -153.81 -218.27 78.46
CA GLU A 10 -154.30 -216.89 78.30
C GLU A 10 -153.57 -215.90 79.22
N VAL A 11 -153.23 -216.23 80.47
CA VAL A 11 -152.45 -215.33 81.36
C VAL A 11 -150.97 -215.29 80.97
N ARG A 12 -150.32 -216.44 80.72
CA ARG A 12 -148.92 -216.47 80.28
C ARG A 12 -148.75 -215.80 78.91
N GLU A 13 -149.74 -215.85 78.04
CA GLU A 13 -149.80 -215.13 76.77
C GLU A 13 -150.14 -213.66 76.96
N ALA A 14 -151.21 -213.28 77.68
CA ALA A 14 -151.60 -211.88 77.88
C ALA A 14 -150.55 -211.06 78.63
N LEU A 15 -149.72 -211.70 79.48
CA LEU A 15 -148.65 -211.02 80.23
C LEU A 15 -147.22 -211.33 79.76
N THR A 16 -147.01 -212.26 78.83
CA THR A 16 -145.91 -212.09 77.87
C THR A 16 -146.26 -211.04 76.80
N GLN A 17 -147.53 -210.84 76.44
CA GLN A 17 -147.98 -209.71 75.62
C GLN A 17 -147.82 -208.39 76.37
N LEU A 18 -148.21 -208.27 77.64
CA LEU A 18 -147.97 -207.03 78.40
C LEU A 18 -146.47 -206.78 78.66
N ARG A 19 -145.65 -207.81 78.95
CA ARG A 19 -144.18 -207.63 79.02
C ARG A 19 -143.54 -207.32 77.66
N ARG A 20 -144.03 -207.90 76.56
CA ARG A 20 -143.63 -207.51 75.20
C ARG A 20 -144.04 -206.07 74.89
N ARG A 21 -145.29 -205.66 75.19
CA ARG A 21 -145.77 -204.28 75.06
C ARG A 21 -144.94 -203.30 75.90
N GLN A 22 -144.55 -203.68 77.13
CA GLN A 22 -143.70 -202.85 77.97
C GLN A 22 -142.30 -202.72 77.37
N ALA A 23 -141.64 -203.83 77.02
CA ALA A 23 -140.34 -203.81 76.35
C ALA A 23 -140.38 -203.05 75.01
N GLN A 24 -141.50 -203.11 74.30
CA GLN A 24 -141.73 -202.41 73.05
C GLN A 24 -141.99 -200.90 73.26
N GLN A 25 -142.76 -200.50 74.29
CA GLN A 25 -142.88 -199.09 74.70
C GLN A 25 -141.55 -198.51 75.20
N GLU A 26 -140.72 -199.30 75.89
CA GLU A 26 -139.38 -198.89 76.32
C GLU A 26 -138.42 -198.77 75.13
N ALA A 27 -138.52 -199.64 74.12
CA ALA A 27 -137.79 -199.50 72.86
C ALA A 27 -138.27 -198.30 72.02
N GLU A 28 -139.58 -198.09 71.91
CA GLU A 28 -140.20 -196.95 71.20
C GLU A 28 -139.83 -195.61 71.86
N ARG A 29 -139.84 -195.53 73.20
CA ARG A 29 -139.34 -194.34 73.92
C ARG A 29 -137.87 -194.06 73.62
N ARG A 30 -137.00 -195.06 73.74
CA ARG A 30 -135.56 -194.90 73.49
C ARG A 30 -135.26 -194.55 72.03
N GLY A 31 -136.02 -195.10 71.08
CA GLY A 31 -135.95 -194.73 69.67
C GLY A 31 -136.34 -193.26 69.45
N ALA A 32 -137.47 -192.82 70.01
CA ALA A 32 -137.91 -191.42 69.91
C ALA A 32 -136.95 -190.43 70.58
N GLU A 33 -136.37 -190.77 71.74
CA GLU A 33 -135.36 -189.96 72.42
C GLU A 33 -134.05 -189.85 71.62
N GLN A 34 -133.58 -190.96 71.02
CA GLN A 34 -132.40 -190.94 70.15
C GLN A 34 -132.64 -190.19 68.85
N GLU A 35 -133.82 -190.31 68.23
CA GLU A 35 -134.16 -189.56 67.02
C GLU A 35 -134.30 -188.05 67.30
N ALA A 36 -134.90 -187.67 68.45
CA ALA A 36 -134.93 -186.28 68.89
C ALA A 36 -133.52 -185.70 69.13
N GLY A 37 -132.63 -186.46 69.76
CA GLY A 37 -131.23 -186.08 69.95
C GLY A 37 -130.46 -185.87 68.63
N LEU A 38 -130.63 -186.78 67.67
CA LEU A 38 -130.01 -186.66 66.34
C LEU A 38 -130.54 -185.46 65.54
N ARG A 39 -131.86 -185.17 65.64
CA ARG A 39 -132.47 -184.00 65.02
C ARG A 39 -131.98 -182.68 65.63
N LEU A 40 -131.77 -182.64 66.96
CA LEU A 40 -131.21 -181.46 67.64
C LEU A 40 -129.77 -181.18 67.23
N ALA A 41 -128.88 -182.19 67.28
CA ALA A 41 -127.48 -182.03 66.87
C ALA A 41 -127.36 -181.44 65.45
N LYS A 42 -128.11 -182.01 64.50
CA LYS A 42 -128.08 -181.60 63.09
C LYS A 42 -128.63 -180.19 62.83
N LEU A 43 -129.43 -179.62 63.73
CA LEU A 43 -129.86 -178.22 63.65
C LEU A 43 -128.78 -177.27 64.19
N THR A 44 -128.04 -177.67 65.23
CA THR A 44 -126.94 -176.87 65.80
C THR A 44 -125.82 -176.66 64.78
N ASP A 45 -125.39 -177.73 64.10
CA ASP A 45 -124.31 -177.68 63.09
C ASP A 45 -124.62 -176.68 61.96
N LEU A 46 -125.87 -176.70 61.47
CA LEU A 46 -126.33 -175.80 60.40
C LEU A 46 -126.39 -174.34 60.84
N LEU A 47 -126.71 -174.07 62.12
CA LEU A 47 -126.78 -172.72 62.65
C LEU A 47 -125.39 -172.07 62.70
N GLN A 48 -124.39 -172.80 63.21
CA GLN A 48 -123.00 -172.33 63.25
C GLN A 48 -122.40 -172.12 61.86
N GLN A 49 -122.79 -172.93 60.87
CA GLN A 49 -122.29 -172.80 59.50
C GLN A 49 -122.83 -171.52 58.80
N GLU A 50 -124.04 -171.08 59.13
CA GLU A 50 -124.62 -169.82 58.60
C GLU A 50 -124.01 -168.58 59.28
N GLU A 51 -123.77 -168.65 60.60
CA GLU A 51 -123.09 -167.61 61.38
C GLU A 51 -121.68 -167.31 60.82
N GLN A 52 -120.88 -168.35 60.58
CA GLN A 52 -119.55 -168.24 59.96
C GLN A 52 -119.62 -167.69 58.52
N GLY A 53 -120.67 -168.02 57.76
CA GLY A 53 -120.89 -167.48 56.43
C GLY A 53 -121.14 -165.96 56.42
N ARG A 54 -121.90 -165.45 57.40
CA ARG A 54 -122.17 -164.01 57.57
C ARG A 54 -120.92 -163.20 57.90
N GLU A 55 -120.07 -163.69 58.80
CA GLU A 55 -118.89 -162.95 59.28
C GLU A 55 -117.90 -162.67 58.12
N VAL A 56 -117.64 -163.67 57.27
CA VAL A 56 -116.77 -163.53 56.09
C VAL A 56 -117.31 -162.51 55.08
N ALA A 57 -118.62 -162.47 54.86
CA ALA A 57 -119.25 -161.53 53.94
C ALA A 57 -119.12 -160.06 54.42
N CYS A 58 -119.25 -159.82 55.73
CA CYS A 58 -119.08 -158.49 56.32
C CYS A 58 -117.63 -157.97 56.18
N GLY A 59 -116.64 -158.80 56.48
CA GLY A 59 -115.22 -158.42 56.36
C GLY A 59 -114.79 -158.07 54.93
N ALA A 60 -115.39 -158.72 53.92
CA ALA A 60 -115.12 -158.41 52.52
C ALA A 60 -115.65 -157.03 52.08
N LEU A 61 -116.78 -156.56 52.62
CA LEU A 61 -117.34 -155.25 52.29
C LEU A 61 -116.49 -154.09 52.85
N GLN A 62 -116.11 -154.16 54.13
CA GLN A 62 -115.33 -153.10 54.78
C GLN A 62 -114.02 -152.81 54.03
N LYS A 63 -113.29 -153.88 53.64
CA LYS A 63 -111.99 -153.74 52.96
C LYS A 63 -112.09 -153.03 51.60
N ASN A 64 -113.14 -153.32 50.83
CA ASN A 64 -113.37 -152.64 49.54
C ASN A 64 -113.65 -151.13 49.72
N GLN A 65 -114.29 -150.74 50.83
CA GLN A 65 -114.55 -149.33 51.13
C GLN A 65 -113.26 -148.58 51.47
N GLU A 66 -112.38 -149.17 52.30
CA GLU A 66 -111.08 -148.57 52.63
C GLU A 66 -110.18 -148.37 51.41
N ASP A 67 -110.07 -149.37 50.53
CA ASP A 67 -109.24 -149.28 49.32
C ASP A 67 -109.80 -148.30 48.27
N SER A 68 -111.11 -148.01 48.31
CA SER A 68 -111.72 -146.95 47.49
C SER A 68 -111.33 -145.54 47.97
N SER A 69 -111.28 -145.30 49.28
CA SER A 69 -110.90 -144.00 49.86
C SER A 69 -109.45 -143.63 49.49
N ARG A 70 -108.52 -144.57 49.72
CA ARG A 70 -107.08 -144.37 49.45
C ARG A 70 -106.78 -143.98 48.01
N ARG A 71 -107.62 -144.42 47.05
CA ARG A 71 -107.48 -144.08 45.63
C ARG A 71 -107.84 -142.62 45.34
N VAL A 72 -108.84 -142.06 46.03
CA VAL A 72 -109.25 -140.65 45.88
C VAL A 72 -108.18 -139.72 46.45
N ASP A 73 -107.66 -140.02 47.65
CA ASP A 73 -106.62 -139.22 48.32
C ASP A 73 -105.36 -139.03 47.44
N LEU A 74 -104.97 -140.10 46.72
CA LEU A 74 -103.84 -140.09 45.78
C LEU A 74 -104.07 -139.20 44.56
N GLU A 75 -105.29 -139.09 44.04
CA GLU A 75 -105.58 -138.23 42.88
C GLU A 75 -105.66 -136.75 43.28
N VAL A 76 -106.21 -136.44 44.46
CA VAL A 76 -106.22 -135.07 45.02
C VAL A 76 -104.80 -134.55 45.21
N ALA A 77 -103.91 -135.34 45.84
CA ALA A 77 -102.50 -134.98 46.02
C ALA A 77 -101.79 -134.74 44.66
N ARG A 78 -102.14 -135.53 43.64
CA ARG A 78 -101.56 -135.42 42.29
C ARG A 78 -102.03 -134.16 41.54
N MET A 79 -103.28 -133.73 41.74
CA MET A 79 -103.78 -132.45 41.20
C MET A 79 -103.14 -131.25 41.91
N GLN A 80 -103.01 -131.30 43.24
CA GLN A 80 -102.42 -130.22 44.04
C GLN A 80 -101.01 -129.84 43.53
N ALA A 81 -100.18 -130.84 43.22
CA ALA A 81 -98.82 -130.66 42.71
C ALA A 81 -98.73 -130.14 41.27
N GLN A 82 -99.79 -130.27 40.46
CA GLN A 82 -99.82 -129.67 39.12
C GLN A 82 -100.19 -128.18 39.17
N VAL A 83 -101.09 -127.80 40.09
CA VAL A 83 -101.51 -126.41 40.29
C VAL A 83 -100.36 -125.54 40.83
N THR A 84 -99.58 -126.02 41.80
CA THR A 84 -98.43 -125.27 42.32
C THR A 84 -97.38 -124.99 41.25
N LYS A 85 -96.99 -126.01 40.49
CA LYS A 85 -96.01 -125.88 39.38
C LYS A 85 -96.47 -124.86 38.32
N LEU A 86 -97.75 -124.85 37.97
CA LEU A 86 -98.31 -123.85 37.04
C LEU A 86 -98.23 -122.42 37.61
N GLY A 87 -98.49 -122.24 38.90
CA GLY A 87 -98.34 -120.94 39.59
C GLY A 87 -96.92 -120.42 39.58
N GLU A 88 -95.94 -121.28 39.84
CA GLU A 88 -94.50 -120.96 39.77
C GLU A 88 -94.08 -120.56 38.35
N GLU A 89 -94.47 -121.34 37.34
CA GLU A 89 -94.14 -121.05 35.93
C GLU A 89 -94.72 -119.72 35.43
N VAL A 90 -95.93 -119.34 35.87
CA VAL A 90 -96.54 -118.04 35.52
C VAL A 90 -95.80 -116.90 36.22
N SER A 91 -95.50 -117.06 37.51
CA SER A 91 -94.79 -116.05 38.31
C SER A 91 -93.39 -115.75 37.73
N LEU A 92 -92.63 -116.79 37.38
CA LEU A 92 -91.28 -116.66 36.83
C LEU A 92 -91.30 -116.00 35.42
N ARG A 93 -92.36 -116.23 34.63
CA ARG A 93 -92.58 -115.50 33.36
C ARG A 93 -92.91 -114.01 33.58
N PHE A 94 -93.54 -113.65 34.69
CA PHE A 94 -93.88 -112.26 35.02
C PHE A 94 -92.63 -111.46 35.43
N LEU A 95 -91.84 -111.94 36.40
CA LEU A 95 -90.58 -111.30 36.79
C LEU A 95 -89.61 -111.16 35.61
N LYS A 96 -89.57 -112.16 34.70
CA LYS A 96 -88.74 -112.12 33.48
C LYS A 96 -89.23 -111.12 32.42
N ARG A 97 -90.44 -110.57 32.56
CA ARG A 97 -90.93 -109.41 31.78
C ARG A 97 -90.63 -108.10 32.49
N GLU A 98 -90.86 -108.01 33.79
CA GLU A 98 -90.55 -106.81 34.59
C GLU A 98 -89.06 -106.44 34.53
N ALA A 99 -88.16 -107.41 34.74
CA ALA A 99 -86.71 -107.18 34.64
C ALA A 99 -86.28 -106.64 33.26
N LYS A 100 -86.99 -107.01 32.18
CA LYS A 100 -86.76 -106.46 30.84
C LYS A 100 -87.30 -105.03 30.69
N LEU A 101 -88.44 -104.70 31.29
CA LEU A 101 -89.00 -103.35 31.30
C LEU A 101 -88.09 -102.40 32.09
N CYS A 102 -87.64 -102.78 33.30
CA CYS A 102 -86.69 -101.99 34.08
C CYS A 102 -85.38 -101.77 33.32
N GLY A 103 -84.83 -102.83 32.70
CA GLY A 103 -83.61 -102.74 31.87
C GLY A 103 -83.78 -101.99 30.54
N PHE A 104 -85.02 -101.74 30.09
CA PHE A 104 -85.33 -100.86 28.96
C PHE A 104 -85.45 -99.40 29.42
N LEU A 105 -86.24 -99.16 30.47
CA LEU A 105 -86.45 -97.83 31.07
C LEU A 105 -85.13 -97.19 31.52
N GLN A 106 -84.26 -97.95 32.20
CA GLN A 106 -82.95 -97.45 32.63
C GLN A 106 -82.08 -97.02 31.44
N LYS A 107 -82.18 -97.71 30.30
CA LYS A 107 -81.45 -97.34 29.07
C LYS A 107 -82.04 -96.11 28.39
N SER A 108 -83.37 -95.94 28.40
CA SER A 108 -84.00 -94.73 27.86
C SER A 108 -83.69 -93.49 28.71
N PHE A 109 -83.64 -93.60 30.04
CA PHE A 109 -83.20 -92.48 30.89
C PHE A 109 -81.73 -92.10 30.62
N LEU A 110 -80.82 -93.08 30.57
CA LEU A 110 -79.40 -92.85 30.22
C LEU A 110 -79.16 -92.36 28.78
N ALA A 111 -80.14 -92.46 27.89
CA ALA A 111 -80.11 -91.82 26.58
C ALA A 111 -80.59 -90.35 26.69
N LEU A 112 -81.72 -90.13 27.37
CA LEU A 112 -82.32 -88.80 27.56
C LEU A 112 -81.39 -87.85 28.33
N GLU A 113 -80.67 -88.32 29.34
CA GLU A 113 -79.65 -87.55 30.07
C GLU A 113 -78.51 -87.09 29.14
N LYS A 114 -78.09 -87.95 28.19
CA LYS A 114 -77.04 -87.62 27.23
C LYS A 114 -77.53 -86.65 26.16
N GLU A 115 -78.77 -86.78 25.71
CA GLU A 115 -79.40 -85.82 24.79
C GLU A 115 -79.56 -84.45 25.46
N SER A 116 -79.97 -84.40 26.73
CA SER A 116 -80.01 -83.17 27.52
C SER A 116 -78.62 -82.52 27.64
N HIS A 117 -77.59 -83.30 27.97
CA HIS A 117 -76.24 -82.76 28.11
C HIS A 117 -75.61 -82.32 26.78
N LEU A 118 -75.93 -83.00 25.67
CA LEU A 118 -75.55 -82.54 24.33
C LEU A 118 -76.28 -81.24 23.95
N LEU A 119 -77.55 -81.08 24.34
CA LEU A 119 -78.30 -79.83 24.14
C LEU A 119 -77.68 -78.66 24.92
N GLU A 120 -77.28 -78.89 26.18
CA GLU A 120 -76.54 -77.92 27.00
C GLU A 120 -75.20 -77.54 26.36
N GLN A 121 -74.45 -78.52 25.84
CA GLN A 121 -73.19 -78.26 25.12
C GLN A 121 -73.41 -77.45 23.83
N CYS A 122 -74.47 -77.73 23.07
CA CYS A 122 -74.85 -76.93 21.91
C CYS A 122 -75.20 -75.48 22.30
N GLN A 123 -76.01 -75.28 23.35
CA GLN A 123 -76.36 -73.93 23.84
C GLN A 123 -75.13 -73.16 24.34
N GLY A 124 -74.19 -73.84 25.01
CA GLY A 124 -72.90 -73.26 25.41
C GLY A 124 -72.02 -72.88 24.21
N LEU A 125 -72.01 -73.70 23.16
CA LEU A 125 -71.30 -73.44 21.92
C LEU A 125 -71.92 -72.25 21.15
N ASP A 126 -73.25 -72.20 21.01
CA ASP A 126 -73.96 -71.09 20.37
C ASP A 126 -73.72 -69.76 21.11
N ALA A 127 -73.69 -69.78 22.45
CA ALA A 127 -73.35 -68.62 23.26
C ALA A 127 -71.90 -68.16 23.02
N ALA A 128 -70.94 -69.09 22.91
CA ALA A 128 -69.56 -68.79 22.58
C ALA A 128 -69.39 -68.24 21.15
N VAL A 129 -70.08 -68.82 20.17
CA VAL A 129 -70.12 -68.33 18.78
C VAL A 129 -70.71 -66.91 18.72
N ALA A 130 -71.80 -66.63 19.44
CA ALA A 130 -72.39 -65.30 19.50
C ALA A 130 -71.44 -64.26 20.15
N GLN A 131 -70.65 -64.65 21.15
CA GLN A 131 -69.60 -63.79 21.73
C GLN A 131 -68.46 -63.54 20.73
N LEU A 132 -67.98 -64.59 20.04
CA LEU A 132 -66.95 -64.47 19.00
C LEU A 132 -67.42 -63.60 17.82
N THR A 133 -68.67 -63.74 17.37
CA THR A 133 -69.24 -62.88 16.33
C THR A 133 -69.28 -61.42 16.77
N LYS A 134 -69.68 -61.12 18.01
CA LYS A 134 -69.62 -59.74 18.56
C LYS A 134 -68.19 -59.20 18.61
N PHE A 135 -67.23 -60.00 19.07
CA PHE A 135 -65.82 -59.61 19.12
C PHE A 135 -65.25 -59.33 17.73
N VAL A 136 -65.52 -60.18 16.74
CA VAL A 136 -65.12 -59.97 15.34
C VAL A 136 -65.77 -58.70 14.75
N GLN A 137 -67.06 -58.47 14.99
CA GLN A 137 -67.74 -57.24 14.54
C GLN A 137 -67.15 -55.97 15.18
N GLN A 138 -66.85 -56.01 16.49
CA GLN A 138 -66.21 -54.91 17.21
C GLN A 138 -64.78 -54.66 16.70
N ASN A 139 -64.00 -55.71 16.45
CA ASN A 139 -62.65 -55.59 15.91
C ASN A 139 -62.66 -55.05 14.47
N GLN A 140 -63.60 -55.48 13.62
CA GLN A 140 -63.75 -54.92 12.28
C GLN A 140 -64.13 -53.44 12.31
N ALA A 141 -65.05 -53.04 13.20
CA ALA A 141 -65.42 -51.64 13.38
C ALA A 141 -64.28 -50.80 13.96
N SER A 142 -63.44 -51.38 14.84
CA SER A 142 -62.22 -50.75 15.36
C SER A 142 -61.17 -50.55 14.27
N LEU A 143 -60.83 -51.62 13.53
CA LEU A 143 -59.87 -51.61 12.43
C LEU A 143 -60.28 -50.61 11.34
N ASN A 144 -61.55 -50.59 10.93
CA ASN A 144 -62.06 -49.65 9.94
C ASN A 144 -61.93 -48.18 10.40
N ARG A 145 -62.05 -47.91 11.71
CA ARG A 145 -61.83 -46.56 12.28
C ARG A 145 -60.34 -46.20 12.30
N VAL A 146 -59.46 -47.14 12.66
CA VAL A 146 -58.00 -46.93 12.65
C VAL A 146 -57.51 -46.65 11.23
N LEU A 147 -57.86 -47.49 10.25
CA LEU A 147 -57.48 -47.30 8.85
C LEU A 147 -58.00 -45.97 8.27
N LEU A 148 -59.23 -45.56 8.61
CA LEU A 148 -59.78 -44.27 8.18
C LEU A 148 -59.09 -43.07 8.86
N ALA A 149 -58.67 -43.21 10.11
CA ALA A 149 -57.89 -42.17 10.80
C ALA A 149 -56.47 -42.08 10.24
N GLU A 150 -55.84 -43.22 9.95
CA GLU A 150 -54.51 -43.29 9.36
C GLU A 150 -54.48 -42.71 7.94
N ALA A 151 -55.44 -43.08 7.08
CA ALA A 151 -55.58 -42.51 5.74
C ALA A 151 -55.72 -40.97 5.79
N LYS A 152 -56.56 -40.44 6.70
CA LYS A 152 -56.70 -38.99 6.91
C LYS A 152 -55.42 -38.32 7.45
N ALA A 153 -54.62 -39.04 8.23
CA ALA A 153 -53.33 -38.55 8.71
C ALA A 153 -52.29 -38.51 7.57
N TRP A 154 -52.26 -39.54 6.70
CA TRP A 154 -51.44 -39.54 5.49
C TRP A 154 -51.87 -38.43 4.51
N ASP A 155 -53.16 -38.24 4.28
CA ASP A 155 -53.71 -37.14 3.47
C ASP A 155 -53.32 -35.75 4.02
N ALA A 156 -53.40 -35.57 5.35
CA ALA A 156 -53.05 -34.32 6.01
C ALA A 156 -51.53 -34.07 5.98
N LYS A 157 -50.72 -35.12 6.16
CA LYS A 157 -49.26 -35.07 5.99
C LYS A 157 -48.89 -34.70 4.55
N GLY A 158 -49.50 -35.36 3.56
CA GLY A 158 -49.29 -35.08 2.14
C GLY A 158 -49.54 -33.61 1.79
N ARG A 159 -50.68 -33.04 2.21
CA ARG A 159 -50.96 -31.60 2.00
C ARG A 159 -50.00 -30.67 2.73
N LEU A 160 -49.48 -31.05 3.90
CA LEU A 160 -48.46 -30.26 4.62
C LEU A 160 -47.08 -30.33 3.93
N GLU A 161 -46.72 -31.49 3.37
CA GLU A 161 -45.49 -31.66 2.60
C GLU A 161 -45.59 -30.95 1.23
N GLU A 162 -46.77 -30.95 0.60
CA GLU A 162 -47.08 -30.21 -0.63
C GLU A 162 -47.10 -28.69 -0.41
N SER A 163 -47.69 -28.19 0.68
CA SER A 163 -47.62 -26.76 1.07
C SER A 163 -46.17 -26.34 1.28
N ARG A 164 -45.39 -27.11 2.05
CA ARG A 164 -43.96 -26.85 2.28
C ARG A 164 -43.14 -26.89 0.98
N ALA A 165 -43.45 -27.80 0.07
CA ALA A 165 -42.80 -27.86 -1.23
C ALA A 165 -43.13 -26.61 -2.08
N GLY A 166 -44.37 -26.13 -2.05
CA GLY A 166 -44.79 -24.89 -2.68
C GLY A 166 -44.13 -23.64 -2.07
N GLU A 167 -44.09 -23.55 -0.74
CA GLU A 167 -43.40 -22.49 0.03
C GLU A 167 -41.90 -22.45 -0.28
N LEU A 168 -41.23 -23.62 -0.29
CA LEU A 168 -39.82 -23.75 -0.65
C LEU A 168 -39.56 -23.41 -2.13
N ALA A 169 -40.44 -23.83 -3.04
CA ALA A 169 -40.33 -23.49 -4.47
C ALA A 169 -40.49 -21.98 -4.71
N ALA A 170 -41.47 -21.35 -4.07
CA ALA A 170 -41.68 -19.90 -4.13
C ALA A 170 -40.47 -19.14 -3.55
N TYR A 171 -39.96 -19.54 -2.38
CA TYR A 171 -38.77 -18.95 -1.76
C TYR A 171 -37.52 -19.10 -2.66
N VAL A 172 -37.30 -20.29 -3.25
CA VAL A 172 -36.17 -20.50 -4.18
C VAL A 172 -36.33 -19.65 -5.44
N GLN A 173 -37.55 -19.52 -5.98
CA GLN A 173 -37.83 -18.68 -7.14
C GLN A 173 -37.58 -17.18 -6.85
N GLU A 174 -38.08 -16.66 -5.73
CA GLU A 174 -37.86 -15.27 -5.30
C GLU A 174 -36.35 -14.98 -5.12
N ASN A 175 -35.61 -15.90 -4.50
CA ASN A 175 -34.15 -15.76 -4.36
C ASN A 175 -33.42 -15.82 -5.71
N LEU A 176 -33.89 -16.64 -6.66
CA LEU A 176 -33.33 -16.70 -8.02
C LEU A 176 -33.63 -15.42 -8.81
N GLU A 177 -34.80 -14.81 -8.65
CA GLU A 177 -35.16 -13.54 -9.29
C GLU A 177 -34.37 -12.37 -8.67
N ALA A 178 -34.27 -12.30 -7.33
CA ALA A 178 -33.44 -11.32 -6.64
C ALA A 178 -31.95 -11.43 -7.04
N ALA A 179 -31.42 -12.66 -7.16
CA ALA A 179 -30.06 -12.89 -7.62
C ALA A 179 -29.86 -12.54 -9.11
N GLN A 180 -30.88 -12.69 -9.96
CA GLN A 180 -30.84 -12.24 -11.35
C GLN A 180 -30.81 -10.70 -11.43
N LEU A 181 -31.70 -10.01 -10.71
CA LEU A 181 -31.73 -8.54 -10.65
C LEU A 181 -30.42 -7.96 -10.12
N ALA A 182 -29.88 -8.50 -9.02
CA ALA A 182 -28.58 -8.09 -8.48
C ALA A 182 -27.44 -8.30 -9.50
N ARG A 183 -27.48 -9.39 -10.28
CA ARG A 183 -26.50 -9.68 -11.34
C ARG A 183 -26.66 -8.75 -12.55
N GLU A 184 -27.85 -8.26 -12.84
CA GLU A 184 -28.09 -7.27 -13.90
C GLU A 184 -27.66 -5.87 -13.48
N LEU A 185 -27.95 -5.46 -12.25
CA LEU A 185 -27.42 -4.21 -11.68
C LEU A 185 -25.89 -4.19 -11.67
N ALA A 186 -25.24 -5.23 -11.14
CA ALA A 186 -23.78 -5.33 -11.14
C ALA A 186 -23.17 -5.36 -12.57
N ARG A 187 -23.90 -5.86 -13.57
CA ARG A 187 -23.50 -5.74 -14.99
C ARG A 187 -23.64 -4.29 -15.48
N GLN A 188 -24.73 -3.61 -15.17
CA GLN A 188 -24.96 -2.21 -15.59
C GLN A 188 -23.92 -1.27 -14.98
N GLU A 189 -23.63 -1.42 -13.69
CA GLU A 189 -22.58 -0.68 -12.97
C GLU A 189 -21.22 -0.87 -13.63
N MET A 190 -20.80 -2.13 -13.83
CA MET A 190 -19.53 -2.46 -14.51
C MET A 190 -19.47 -1.94 -15.96
N HIS A 191 -20.59 -1.93 -16.69
CA HIS A 191 -20.64 -1.31 -18.02
C HIS A 191 -20.48 0.22 -17.94
N GLY A 192 -21.09 0.87 -16.94
CA GLY A 192 -20.93 2.30 -16.66
C GLY A 192 -19.48 2.67 -16.33
N GLU A 193 -18.82 1.92 -15.45
CA GLU A 193 -17.40 2.08 -15.15
C GLU A 193 -16.51 1.89 -16.39
N LEU A 194 -16.79 0.87 -17.21
CA LEU A 194 -16.06 0.64 -18.47
C LEU A 194 -16.32 1.72 -19.53
N VAL A 195 -17.46 2.43 -19.51
CA VAL A 195 -17.68 3.61 -20.35
C VAL A 195 -16.86 4.78 -19.82
N LEU A 196 -16.94 5.08 -18.52
CA LEU A 196 -16.19 6.15 -17.88
C LEU A 196 -14.67 5.98 -18.01
N LEU A 197 -14.15 4.75 -17.97
CA LEU A 197 -12.74 4.45 -18.22
C LEU A 197 -12.34 4.69 -19.69
N ARG A 198 -13.21 4.37 -20.66
CA ARG A 198 -12.97 4.69 -22.09
C ARG A 198 -12.99 6.18 -22.34
N GLU A 199 -13.86 6.94 -21.68
CA GLU A 199 -13.91 8.41 -21.75
C GLU A 199 -12.64 9.04 -21.16
N LYS A 200 -12.21 8.58 -19.98
CA LYS A 200 -10.93 8.99 -19.36
C LYS A 200 -9.74 8.69 -20.27
N ASN A 201 -9.68 7.50 -20.88
CA ASN A 201 -8.61 7.16 -21.82
C ASN A 201 -8.63 8.05 -23.08
N ARG A 202 -9.80 8.32 -23.68
CA ARG A 202 -9.92 9.25 -24.82
C ARG A 202 -9.48 10.68 -24.47
N ALA A 203 -9.79 11.15 -23.26
CA ALA A 203 -9.34 12.46 -22.77
C ALA A 203 -7.82 12.50 -22.57
N LEU A 204 -7.23 11.42 -22.04
CA LEU A 204 -5.78 11.27 -21.92
C LEU A 204 -5.10 11.21 -23.30
N GLU A 205 -5.62 10.41 -24.24
CA GLU A 205 -5.15 10.32 -25.63
C GLU A 205 -5.16 11.70 -26.32
N ALA A 206 -6.24 12.47 -26.16
CA ALA A 206 -6.34 13.84 -26.68
C ALA A 206 -5.30 14.78 -26.05
N SER A 207 -5.07 14.68 -24.72
CA SER A 207 -4.05 15.48 -24.04
C SER A 207 -2.63 15.12 -24.47
N VAL A 208 -2.35 13.84 -24.71
CA VAL A 208 -1.06 13.36 -25.23
C VAL A 208 -0.86 13.83 -26.67
N ALA A 209 -1.89 13.80 -27.51
CA ALA A 209 -1.84 14.34 -28.87
C ALA A 209 -1.59 15.87 -28.87
N GLN A 210 -2.20 16.62 -27.95
CA GLN A 210 -1.96 18.05 -27.78
C GLN A 210 -0.51 18.34 -27.34
N LEU A 211 0.01 17.60 -26.36
CA LEU A 211 1.40 17.74 -25.90
C LEU A 211 2.41 17.35 -27.00
N ALA A 212 2.14 16.29 -27.77
CA ALA A 212 2.95 15.91 -28.92
C ALA A 212 2.93 16.99 -30.02
N GLY A 213 1.78 17.66 -30.23
CA GLY A 213 1.67 18.82 -31.11
C GLY A 213 2.52 19.99 -30.64
N GLN A 214 2.47 20.34 -29.35
CA GLN A 214 3.30 21.40 -28.76
C GLN A 214 4.80 21.09 -28.83
N LEU A 215 5.20 19.84 -28.53
CA LEU A 215 6.58 19.39 -28.68
C LEU A 215 7.06 19.47 -30.13
N LYS A 216 6.21 19.12 -31.10
CA LYS A 216 6.51 19.22 -32.53
C LYS A 216 6.61 20.67 -33.01
N GLU A 217 5.80 21.57 -32.46
CA GLU A 217 5.92 23.01 -32.74
C GLU A 217 7.22 23.58 -32.17
N LEU A 218 7.56 23.26 -30.92
CA LEU A 218 8.81 23.68 -30.29
C LEU A 218 10.03 23.11 -31.03
N SER A 219 10.02 21.84 -31.43
CA SER A 219 11.11 21.25 -32.21
C SER A 219 11.20 21.81 -33.63
N GLY A 220 10.09 22.30 -34.22
CA GLY A 220 10.12 23.07 -35.47
C GLY A 220 10.67 24.50 -35.30
N ARG A 221 10.46 25.13 -34.13
CA ARG A 221 10.98 26.48 -33.80
C ARG A 221 12.48 26.46 -33.47
N LEU A 222 13.00 25.40 -32.87
CA LEU A 222 14.42 25.31 -32.44
C LEU A 222 15.44 25.52 -33.58
N PRO A 223 15.34 24.87 -34.77
CA PRO A 223 16.26 25.13 -35.89
C PRO A 223 16.27 26.58 -36.37
N ALA A 224 15.12 27.26 -36.33
CA ALA A 224 14.99 28.68 -36.70
C ALA A 224 15.55 29.64 -35.63
N LEU A 225 15.78 29.17 -34.41
CA LEU A 225 16.54 29.89 -33.38
C LEU A 225 18.04 29.60 -33.50
N SER A 226 18.43 28.34 -33.79
CA SER A 226 19.82 27.98 -34.07
C SER A 226 20.39 28.80 -35.23
N SER A 227 19.77 28.77 -36.41
CA SER A 227 20.28 29.48 -37.59
C SER A 227 20.36 31.01 -37.41
N ARG A 228 19.55 31.58 -36.51
CA ARG A 228 19.66 32.98 -36.11
C ARG A 228 20.83 33.25 -35.17
N LEU A 229 21.14 32.32 -34.27
CA LEU A 229 22.33 32.39 -33.42
C LEU A 229 23.61 32.19 -34.24
N ASP A 230 23.63 31.18 -35.12
CA ASP A 230 24.73 30.87 -36.03
C ASP A 230 25.07 32.09 -36.92
N LEU A 231 24.05 32.77 -37.45
CA LEU A 231 24.20 34.00 -38.24
C LEU A 231 24.70 35.18 -37.39
N GLN A 232 24.29 35.28 -36.12
CA GLN A 232 24.79 36.31 -35.20
C GLN A 232 26.26 36.07 -34.82
N GLU A 233 26.65 34.82 -34.58
CA GLU A 233 28.04 34.44 -34.30
C GLU A 233 28.95 34.73 -35.50
N GLN A 234 28.53 34.34 -36.72
CA GLN A 234 29.25 34.67 -37.96
C GLN A 234 29.41 36.19 -38.16
N MET A 235 28.34 36.97 -37.94
CA MET A 235 28.36 38.43 -38.07
C MET A 235 29.27 39.11 -37.03
N LEU A 236 29.32 38.59 -35.81
CA LEU A 236 30.24 39.07 -34.77
C LEU A 236 31.69 38.64 -35.04
N GLY A 237 31.92 37.42 -35.54
CA GLY A 237 33.24 36.92 -35.95
C GLY A 237 33.84 37.75 -37.10
N LEU A 238 33.03 38.09 -38.11
CA LEU A 238 33.42 39.00 -39.18
C LEU A 238 33.85 40.37 -38.62
N ARG A 239 32.98 41.03 -37.84
CA ARG A 239 33.29 42.33 -37.22
C ARG A 239 34.52 42.33 -36.32
N LEU A 240 34.76 41.24 -35.60
CA LEU A 240 35.95 41.08 -34.77
C LEU A 240 37.22 40.89 -35.61
N SER A 241 37.13 40.21 -36.76
CA SER A 241 38.25 40.10 -37.72
C SER A 241 38.53 41.42 -38.46
N GLU A 242 37.49 42.16 -38.85
CA GLU A 242 37.58 43.53 -39.39
C GLU A 242 38.31 44.44 -38.39
N ALA A 243 37.77 44.61 -37.18
CA ALA A 243 38.36 45.46 -36.14
C ALA A 243 39.80 45.04 -35.76
N LYS A 244 40.11 43.74 -35.77
CA LYS A 244 41.48 43.25 -35.58
C LYS A 244 42.41 43.68 -36.71
N THR A 245 42.01 43.53 -37.98
CA THR A 245 42.85 43.95 -39.11
C THR A 245 42.99 45.48 -39.22
N GLU A 246 41.97 46.25 -38.84
CA GLU A 246 42.08 47.70 -38.69
C GLU A 246 43.08 48.09 -37.60
N TRP A 247 43.02 47.44 -36.44
CA TRP A 247 43.94 47.71 -35.32
C TRP A 247 45.38 47.32 -35.66
N GLU A 248 45.63 46.13 -36.19
CA GLU A 248 46.95 45.72 -36.68
C GLU A 248 47.46 46.66 -37.79
N GLY A 249 46.58 47.10 -38.69
CA GLY A 249 46.91 48.05 -39.75
C GLY A 249 47.27 49.44 -39.23
N ALA A 250 46.64 49.90 -38.15
CA ALA A 250 46.95 51.15 -37.48
C ALA A 250 48.25 51.05 -36.66
N GLU A 251 48.47 49.93 -35.96
CA GLU A 251 49.70 49.67 -35.22
C GLU A 251 50.91 49.67 -36.16
N ARG A 252 50.86 48.89 -37.26
CA ARG A 252 51.93 48.83 -38.28
C ARG A 252 52.24 50.21 -38.85
N LYS A 253 51.23 51.01 -39.22
CA LYS A 253 51.41 52.40 -39.68
C LYS A 253 52.09 53.27 -38.62
N SER A 254 51.69 53.18 -37.36
CA SER A 254 52.31 53.99 -36.30
C SER A 254 53.78 53.60 -36.04
N LEU A 255 54.14 52.32 -36.20
CA LEU A 255 55.53 51.85 -36.16
C LEU A 255 56.34 52.33 -37.38
N GLU A 256 55.75 52.31 -38.58
CA GLU A 256 56.35 52.89 -39.79
C GLU A 256 56.57 54.41 -39.67
N ASP A 257 55.61 55.14 -39.13
CA ASP A 257 55.69 56.58 -38.86
C ASP A 257 56.79 56.90 -37.84
N LEU A 258 56.85 56.14 -36.73
CA LEU A 258 57.88 56.30 -35.70
C LEU A 258 59.28 55.97 -36.26
N ALA A 259 59.40 54.93 -37.10
CA ALA A 259 60.63 54.58 -37.79
C ALA A 259 61.05 55.62 -38.86
N ARG A 260 60.09 56.30 -39.51
CA ARG A 260 60.37 57.46 -40.39
C ARG A 260 60.87 58.65 -39.58
N TRP A 261 60.16 59.04 -38.52
CA TRP A 261 60.55 60.12 -37.64
C TRP A 261 61.92 59.89 -36.99
N GLN A 262 62.23 58.66 -36.58
CA GLN A 262 63.55 58.28 -36.07
C GLN A 262 64.66 58.52 -37.11
N LYS A 263 64.44 58.15 -38.39
CA LYS A 263 65.40 58.41 -39.47
C LYS A 263 65.59 59.91 -39.73
N GLU A 264 64.50 60.67 -39.74
CA GLU A 264 64.52 62.14 -39.91
C GLU A 264 65.28 62.83 -38.76
N VAL A 265 65.02 62.45 -37.51
CA VAL A 265 65.72 62.96 -36.33
C VAL A 265 67.19 62.56 -36.34
N VAL A 266 67.54 61.33 -36.70
CA VAL A 266 68.94 60.90 -36.84
C VAL A 266 69.67 61.66 -37.96
N ALA A 267 69.01 61.93 -39.09
CA ALA A 267 69.56 62.75 -40.16
C ALA A 267 69.74 64.22 -39.73
N HIS A 268 68.77 64.79 -39.01
CA HIS A 268 68.86 66.15 -38.47
C HIS A 268 69.98 66.28 -37.43
N LEU A 269 70.06 65.36 -36.46
CA LEU A 269 71.12 65.32 -35.46
C LEU A 269 72.51 65.12 -36.08
N ARG A 270 72.61 64.36 -37.17
CA ARG A 270 73.84 64.25 -37.98
C ARG A 270 74.20 65.61 -38.59
N GLY A 271 73.27 66.29 -39.26
CA GLY A 271 73.53 67.60 -39.88
C GLY A 271 73.81 68.73 -38.86
N VAL A 272 73.30 68.62 -37.63
CA VAL A 272 73.68 69.50 -36.51
C VAL A 272 75.09 69.15 -36.02
N ARG A 273 75.40 67.86 -35.85
CA ARG A 273 76.74 67.38 -35.48
C ARG A 273 77.80 67.84 -36.49
N GLU A 274 77.58 67.63 -37.78
CA GLU A 274 78.52 68.03 -38.84
C GLU A 274 78.80 69.54 -38.85
N LYS A 275 77.81 70.37 -38.49
CA LYS A 275 78.02 71.82 -38.29
C LYS A 275 78.86 72.10 -37.05
N VAL A 276 78.55 71.46 -35.91
CA VAL A 276 79.26 71.65 -34.63
C VAL A 276 80.71 71.17 -34.74
N ASP A 277 80.95 70.01 -35.33
CA ASP A 277 82.28 69.41 -35.54
C ASP A 277 83.12 70.23 -36.56
N GLY A 278 82.46 71.09 -37.36
CA GLY A 278 83.06 72.06 -38.29
C GLY A 278 83.23 73.50 -37.75
N LEU A 279 82.76 73.82 -36.54
CA LEU A 279 82.96 75.12 -35.91
C LEU A 279 84.42 75.35 -35.43
N PRO A 280 85.15 74.38 -34.87
CA PRO A 280 86.53 74.58 -34.40
C PRO A 280 87.45 75.14 -35.49
N GLN A 281 87.39 74.59 -36.70
CA GLN A 281 88.24 74.99 -37.84
C GLN A 281 87.82 76.36 -38.40
N GLN A 282 86.54 76.74 -38.27
CA GLN A 282 86.09 78.11 -38.58
C GLN A 282 86.59 79.12 -37.54
N ILE A 283 86.59 78.76 -36.26
CA ILE A 283 87.12 79.61 -35.17
C ILE A 283 88.64 79.75 -35.28
N GLU A 284 89.35 78.66 -35.59
CA GLU A 284 90.79 78.62 -35.86
C GLU A 284 91.14 79.51 -37.07
N GLY A 285 90.49 79.30 -38.22
CA GLY A 285 90.69 80.10 -39.43
C GLY A 285 90.24 81.57 -39.35
N ILE A 286 89.49 81.97 -38.31
CA ILE A 286 89.23 83.37 -37.95
C ILE A 286 90.32 83.90 -37.00
N SER A 287 90.77 83.07 -36.06
CA SER A 287 91.84 83.39 -35.11
C SER A 287 93.17 83.63 -35.83
N ASP A 288 93.54 82.78 -36.79
CA ASP A 288 94.73 82.94 -37.63
C ASP A 288 94.70 84.26 -38.41
N LYS A 289 93.55 84.63 -38.99
CA LYS A 289 93.38 85.91 -39.68
C LYS A 289 93.55 87.09 -38.72
N CYS A 290 93.06 86.97 -37.48
CA CYS A 290 93.27 88.00 -36.45
C CYS A 290 94.75 88.10 -36.04
N LEU A 291 95.45 86.97 -35.91
CA LEU A 291 96.89 86.94 -35.61
C LEU A 291 97.73 87.55 -36.75
N LEU A 292 97.40 87.24 -38.01
CA LEU A 292 98.05 87.81 -39.19
C LEU A 292 97.77 89.32 -39.37
N HIS A 293 96.51 89.75 -39.21
CA HIS A 293 96.19 91.18 -39.25
C HIS A 293 96.86 91.96 -38.10
N LYS A 294 96.99 91.33 -36.92
CA LYS A 294 97.73 91.93 -35.81
C LYS A 294 99.23 92.02 -36.13
N SER A 295 99.88 90.96 -36.61
CA SER A 295 101.32 90.97 -36.86
C SER A 295 101.70 91.92 -38.01
N ASP A 296 100.90 92.02 -39.07
CA ASP A 296 101.05 93.04 -40.12
C ASP A 296 100.92 94.47 -39.54
N SER A 297 99.93 94.69 -38.67
CA SER A 297 99.74 95.99 -38.00
C SER A 297 100.92 96.34 -37.07
N ASP A 298 101.39 95.39 -36.26
CA ASP A 298 102.51 95.58 -35.34
C ASP A 298 103.84 95.81 -36.12
N LEU A 299 104.07 95.08 -37.21
CA LEU A 299 105.19 95.31 -38.14
C LEU A 299 105.14 96.70 -38.77
N ARG A 300 103.97 97.11 -39.26
CA ARG A 300 103.74 98.44 -39.84
C ARG A 300 103.98 99.56 -38.84
N ILE A 301 103.52 99.41 -37.60
CA ILE A 301 103.76 100.35 -36.50
C ILE A 301 105.25 100.41 -36.17
N SER A 302 105.96 99.26 -36.14
CA SER A 302 107.41 99.21 -35.91
C SER A 302 108.21 99.90 -37.03
N ALA A 303 107.82 99.72 -38.29
CA ALA A 303 108.45 100.36 -39.43
C ALA A 303 108.23 101.88 -39.45
N GLU A 304 107.00 102.34 -39.22
CA GLU A 304 106.66 103.77 -39.08
C GLU A 304 107.39 104.42 -37.90
N GLY A 305 107.48 103.73 -36.76
CA GLY A 305 108.23 104.18 -35.59
C GLY A 305 109.72 104.38 -35.91
N LYS A 306 110.37 103.37 -36.48
CA LYS A 306 111.79 103.43 -36.88
C LYS A 306 112.06 104.51 -37.92
N ALA A 307 111.17 104.71 -38.89
CA ALA A 307 111.30 105.79 -39.87
C ALA A 307 111.35 107.17 -39.19
N ARG A 308 110.43 107.42 -38.25
CA ARG A 308 110.40 108.67 -37.46
C ARG A 308 111.59 108.80 -36.50
N GLU A 309 112.08 107.69 -35.93
CA GLU A 309 113.32 107.67 -35.14
C GLU A 309 114.53 108.07 -35.98
N PHE A 310 114.63 107.63 -37.24
CA PHE A 310 115.67 108.07 -38.17
C PHE A 310 115.52 109.54 -38.58
N GLU A 311 114.31 110.03 -38.86
CA GLU A 311 114.06 111.45 -39.16
C GLU A 311 114.45 112.37 -37.98
N VAL A 312 114.02 112.03 -36.76
CA VAL A 312 114.39 112.77 -35.54
C VAL A 312 115.88 112.61 -35.22
N GLY A 313 116.48 111.46 -35.53
CA GLY A 313 117.92 111.23 -35.44
C GLY A 313 118.72 112.13 -36.37
N ALA A 314 118.29 112.28 -37.63
CA ALA A 314 118.89 113.18 -38.60
C ALA A 314 118.80 114.64 -38.12
N LEU A 315 117.63 115.10 -37.67
CA LEU A 315 117.47 116.45 -37.11
C LEU A 315 118.30 116.68 -35.85
N ARG A 316 118.52 115.67 -35.01
CA ARG A 316 119.45 115.78 -33.86
C ARG A 316 120.90 115.92 -34.33
N GLN A 317 121.30 115.18 -35.35
CA GLN A 317 122.66 115.21 -35.89
C GLN A 317 122.95 116.53 -36.63
N GLU A 318 122.02 117.02 -37.44
CA GLU A 318 122.10 118.32 -38.08
C GLU A 318 122.13 119.46 -37.03
N LEU A 319 121.44 119.31 -35.90
CA LEU A 319 121.46 120.31 -34.83
C LEU A 319 122.80 120.31 -34.10
N ALA A 320 123.39 119.13 -33.90
CA ALA A 320 124.72 118.99 -33.34
C ALA A 320 125.80 119.61 -34.26
N THR A 321 125.69 119.47 -35.59
CA THR A 321 126.62 120.14 -36.52
C THR A 321 126.41 121.66 -36.56
N LEU A 322 125.17 122.15 -36.46
CA LEU A 322 124.89 123.58 -36.28
C LEU A 322 125.55 124.11 -35.00
N LEU A 323 125.31 123.47 -33.85
CA LEU A 323 125.89 123.88 -32.56
C LEU A 323 127.43 123.84 -32.58
N SER A 324 128.01 122.83 -33.23
CA SER A 324 129.46 122.75 -33.43
C SER A 324 129.98 123.90 -34.30
N SER A 325 129.25 124.29 -35.36
CA SER A 325 129.61 125.44 -36.19
C SER A 325 129.52 126.79 -35.46
N VAL A 326 128.58 126.93 -34.51
CA VAL A 326 128.49 128.08 -33.60
C VAL A 326 129.66 128.12 -32.60
N GLN A 327 130.11 126.96 -32.11
CA GLN A 327 131.28 126.89 -31.22
C GLN A 327 132.61 127.20 -31.94
N LEU A 328 132.67 127.02 -33.26
CA LEU A 328 133.84 127.26 -34.12
C LEU A 328 133.93 128.69 -34.71
N LEU A 329 133.31 129.68 -34.05
CA LEU A 329 133.35 131.11 -34.44
C LEU A 329 134.65 131.83 -34.03
N LYS A 330 135.81 131.29 -34.46
CA LYS A 330 137.15 131.83 -34.17
C LYS A 330 138.01 132.12 -35.42
N GLU A 331 137.41 132.21 -36.60
CA GLU A 331 138.11 132.46 -37.88
C GLU A 331 137.77 133.83 -38.49
N ASP A 332 138.67 134.34 -39.31
CA ASP A 332 138.81 135.76 -39.72
C ASP A 332 137.73 136.35 -40.65
N SER A 333 136.54 135.74 -40.73
CA SER A 333 135.42 136.25 -41.54
C SER A 333 134.03 136.01 -40.91
N PRO A 334 133.77 136.53 -39.70
CA PRO A 334 132.56 136.23 -38.93
C PRO A 334 131.26 136.50 -39.70
N GLY A 335 131.17 137.59 -40.48
CA GLY A 335 129.95 137.96 -41.21
C GLY A 335 129.48 136.90 -42.21
N ARG A 336 130.37 136.23 -42.94
CA ARG A 336 130.00 135.18 -43.89
C ARG A 336 129.52 133.91 -43.17
N LYS A 337 130.23 133.50 -42.11
CA LYS A 337 129.84 132.33 -41.29
C LYS A 337 128.51 132.58 -40.55
N ILE A 338 128.25 133.81 -40.09
CA ILE A 338 126.96 134.19 -39.49
C ILE A 338 125.82 134.08 -40.51
N ALA A 339 125.99 134.58 -41.74
CA ALA A 339 124.98 134.41 -42.79
C ALA A 339 124.74 132.94 -43.15
N GLU A 340 125.79 132.12 -43.20
CA GLU A 340 125.69 130.67 -43.45
C GLU A 340 124.96 129.94 -42.31
N MET A 341 125.27 130.24 -41.05
CA MET A 341 124.56 129.69 -39.89
C MET A 341 123.11 130.16 -39.84
N GLN A 342 122.80 131.41 -40.19
CA GLN A 342 121.43 131.91 -40.30
C GLN A 342 120.66 131.18 -41.40
N GLY A 343 121.29 130.92 -42.56
CA GLY A 343 120.72 130.07 -43.60
C GLY A 343 120.43 128.65 -43.14
N LYS A 344 121.41 128.00 -42.48
CA LYS A 344 121.26 126.65 -41.89
C LYS A 344 120.22 126.59 -40.77
N LEU A 345 120.09 127.65 -39.96
CA LEU A 345 119.06 127.77 -38.92
C LEU A 345 117.67 127.97 -39.54
N ALA A 346 117.56 128.73 -40.63
CA ALA A 346 116.31 128.92 -41.36
C ALA A 346 115.86 127.62 -42.07
N THR A 347 116.78 126.84 -42.66
CA THR A 347 116.44 125.49 -43.14
C THR A 347 116.00 124.60 -41.99
N PHE A 348 116.66 124.69 -40.83
CA PHE A 348 116.28 123.96 -39.62
C PHE A 348 114.85 124.24 -39.15
N GLN A 349 114.51 125.52 -39.03
CA GLN A 349 113.17 125.95 -38.62
C GLN A 349 112.12 125.48 -39.65
N ASN A 350 112.46 125.48 -40.94
CA ASN A 350 111.62 124.95 -42.01
C ASN A 350 111.47 123.41 -41.93
N GLN A 351 112.53 122.68 -41.59
CA GLN A 351 112.50 121.22 -41.37
C GLN A 351 111.69 120.83 -40.11
N ILE A 352 111.87 121.54 -38.99
CA ILE A 352 111.09 121.36 -37.76
C ILE A 352 109.61 121.66 -38.02
N MET A 353 109.30 122.77 -38.71
CA MET A 353 107.93 123.14 -39.06
C MET A 353 107.29 122.13 -40.03
N LYS A 354 108.07 121.52 -40.95
CA LYS A 354 107.61 120.40 -41.78
C LYS A 354 107.30 119.16 -40.92
N LEU A 355 108.19 118.78 -40.00
CA LEU A 355 107.95 117.66 -39.10
C LEU A 355 106.71 117.89 -38.22
N GLU A 356 106.54 119.08 -37.65
CA GLU A 356 105.36 119.43 -36.86
C GLU A 356 104.06 119.34 -37.69
N ASN A 357 104.05 119.90 -38.90
CA ASN A 357 102.91 119.77 -39.81
C ASN A 357 102.62 118.31 -40.19
N CYS A 358 103.65 117.50 -40.47
CA CYS A 358 103.51 116.07 -40.73
C CYS A 358 102.96 115.31 -39.51
N VAL A 359 103.38 115.66 -38.28
CA VAL A 359 102.86 115.07 -37.03
C VAL A 359 101.39 115.44 -36.82
N GLN A 360 100.99 116.69 -37.02
CA GLN A 360 99.58 117.11 -36.88
C GLN A 360 98.69 116.52 -37.99
N ALA A 361 99.18 116.43 -39.22
CA ALA A 361 98.50 115.73 -40.32
C ALA A 361 98.33 114.24 -39.99
N SER A 362 99.39 113.57 -39.52
CA SER A 362 99.35 112.17 -39.10
C SER A 362 98.36 111.93 -37.95
N LYS A 363 98.36 112.79 -36.93
CA LYS A 363 97.39 112.77 -35.82
C LYS A 363 95.95 112.92 -36.31
N THR A 364 95.72 113.81 -37.28
CA THR A 364 94.39 114.02 -37.90
C THR A 364 93.94 112.78 -38.67
N ILE A 365 94.83 112.19 -39.47
CA ILE A 365 94.58 110.95 -40.22
C ILE A 365 94.33 109.77 -39.28
N GLN A 366 95.09 109.64 -38.18
CA GLN A 366 94.88 108.60 -37.17
C GLN A 366 93.53 108.76 -36.46
N ASN A 367 93.14 109.98 -36.05
CA ASN A 367 91.83 110.25 -35.46
C ASN A 367 90.68 109.88 -36.40
N LEU A 368 90.78 110.24 -37.68
CA LEU A 368 89.79 109.87 -38.70
C LEU A 368 89.71 108.34 -38.86
N ARG A 369 90.85 107.66 -38.99
CA ARG A 369 90.89 106.19 -39.10
C ARG A 369 90.29 105.51 -37.88
N PHE A 370 90.72 105.88 -36.68
CA PHE A 370 90.19 105.34 -35.42
C PHE A 370 88.67 105.55 -35.30
N ASN A 371 88.16 106.73 -35.66
CA ASN A 371 86.72 106.99 -35.67
C ASN A 371 85.97 106.11 -36.69
N THR A 372 86.48 105.97 -37.91
CA THR A 372 85.87 105.09 -38.92
C THR A 372 85.91 103.63 -38.53
N GLU A 373 87.01 103.15 -37.93
CA GLU A 373 87.16 101.75 -37.54
C GLU A 373 86.36 101.41 -36.29
N ALA A 374 86.30 102.31 -35.30
CA ALA A 374 85.38 102.17 -34.15
C ALA A 374 83.93 102.06 -34.62
N ARG A 375 83.51 102.87 -35.61
CA ARG A 375 82.19 102.77 -36.22
C ARG A 375 81.98 101.42 -36.92
N LEU A 376 82.92 100.97 -37.74
CA LEU A 376 82.86 99.67 -38.41
C LEU A 376 82.73 98.51 -37.40
N ARG A 377 83.60 98.47 -36.38
CA ARG A 377 83.53 97.46 -35.31
C ARG A 377 82.18 97.45 -34.59
N THR A 378 81.54 98.61 -34.37
CA THR A 378 80.17 98.64 -33.80
C THR A 378 79.10 98.11 -34.74
N GLN A 379 79.25 98.32 -36.06
CA GLN A 379 78.34 97.80 -37.08
C GLN A 379 78.50 96.29 -37.27
N GLU A 380 79.73 95.79 -37.32
CA GLU A 380 80.06 94.36 -37.37
C GLU A 380 79.54 93.61 -36.13
N MET A 381 79.75 94.17 -34.93
CA MET A 381 79.21 93.62 -33.69
C MET A 381 77.68 93.67 -33.61
N ALA A 382 77.02 94.57 -34.34
CA ALA A 382 75.55 94.57 -34.47
C ALA A 382 75.09 93.46 -35.43
N ALA A 383 75.70 93.36 -36.62
CA ALA A 383 75.40 92.33 -37.61
C ALA A 383 75.66 90.91 -37.08
N LEU A 384 76.72 90.71 -36.29
CA LEU A 384 77.05 89.42 -35.68
C LEU A 384 76.10 89.05 -34.52
N ARG A 385 75.56 90.03 -33.78
CA ARG A 385 74.47 89.77 -32.83
C ARG A 385 73.18 89.38 -33.56
N GLU A 386 72.89 90.03 -34.69
CA GLU A 386 71.72 89.71 -35.51
C GLU A 386 71.81 88.32 -36.15
N SER A 387 72.99 87.90 -36.63
CA SER A 387 73.18 86.55 -37.17
C SER A 387 73.08 85.46 -36.09
N VAL A 388 73.63 85.70 -34.89
CA VAL A 388 73.44 84.80 -33.72
C VAL A 388 71.96 84.71 -33.31
N LEU A 389 71.20 85.81 -33.35
CA LEU A 389 69.76 85.79 -33.12
C LEU A 389 69.00 85.04 -34.22
N ARG A 390 69.37 85.22 -35.50
CA ARG A 390 68.78 84.46 -36.61
C ARG A 390 69.04 82.96 -36.46
N LEU A 391 70.27 82.54 -36.18
CA LEU A 391 70.61 81.13 -35.94
C LEU A 391 69.76 80.53 -34.80
N ARG A 392 69.69 81.21 -33.64
CA ARG A 392 68.83 80.77 -32.51
C ARG A 392 67.35 80.70 -32.85
N SER A 393 66.85 81.58 -33.73
CA SER A 393 65.45 81.50 -34.20
C SER A 393 65.22 80.31 -35.14
N GLN A 394 66.25 79.90 -35.89
CA GLN A 394 66.22 78.82 -36.87
C GLN A 394 66.25 77.42 -36.24
N GLU A 395 66.71 77.31 -34.98
CA GLU A 395 66.73 76.07 -34.19
C GLU A 395 65.42 75.79 -33.43
N SER A 396 64.35 76.55 -33.68
CA SER A 396 63.01 76.23 -33.16
C SER A 396 62.46 74.96 -33.84
N PRO A 397 62.15 73.87 -33.11
CA PRO A 397 61.76 72.61 -33.74
C PRO A 397 60.44 72.71 -34.53
N GLN A 398 60.51 72.48 -35.85
CA GLN A 398 59.31 72.23 -36.65
C GLN A 398 58.76 70.84 -36.31
N THR A 399 57.83 70.79 -35.37
CA THR A 399 57.09 69.57 -35.02
C THR A 399 55.81 69.47 -35.88
N PRO A 400 55.62 68.37 -36.64
CA PRO A 400 54.37 68.13 -37.38
C PRO A 400 53.16 67.91 -36.46
N LEU A 401 52.48 69.00 -36.11
CA LEU A 401 51.02 69.15 -35.94
C LEU A 401 50.22 67.87 -35.54
N GLY A 402 50.45 67.32 -34.35
CA GLY A 402 49.87 66.05 -33.91
C GLY A 402 48.75 66.08 -32.84
N SER A 403 48.54 67.19 -32.13
CA SER A 403 47.47 67.28 -31.12
C SER A 403 47.02 68.72 -30.84
N ARG A 404 45.76 69.04 -31.14
CA ARG A 404 45.15 70.36 -30.89
C ARG A 404 44.15 70.32 -29.74
N LYS A 405 44.61 70.40 -28.49
CA LYS A 405 43.77 70.73 -27.31
C LYS A 405 44.59 71.35 -26.16
N LEU A 406 44.46 72.68 -26.03
CA LEU A 406 44.54 73.49 -24.80
C LEU A 406 45.75 73.28 -23.84
N LEU A 407 46.75 74.17 -23.93
CA LEU A 407 47.45 74.70 -22.74
C LEU A 407 48.19 76.05 -23.01
N PRO A 408 47.50 77.20 -22.98
CA PRO A 408 48.09 78.50 -23.31
C PRO A 408 48.71 79.21 -22.07
N SER A 409 49.74 78.62 -21.44
CA SER A 409 50.33 79.21 -20.23
C SER A 409 51.81 78.85 -19.97
N LEU A 410 52.69 79.02 -20.96
CA LEU A 410 54.15 78.84 -20.81
C LEU A 410 54.98 80.15 -20.87
N ALA A 411 54.32 81.31 -20.84
CA ALA A 411 54.96 82.63 -20.79
C ALA A 411 55.26 83.15 -19.36
N ARG A 412 54.99 82.35 -18.32
CA ARG A 412 55.31 82.66 -16.92
C ARG A 412 55.80 81.41 -16.17
N LEU A 413 56.96 80.91 -16.60
CA LEU A 413 57.75 79.95 -15.84
C LEU A 413 59.08 80.60 -15.41
N GLN A 414 58.95 81.71 -14.66
CA GLN A 414 60.04 82.16 -13.80
C GLN A 414 60.27 81.10 -12.72
N VAL A 415 61.43 80.45 -12.79
CA VAL A 415 62.17 79.77 -11.73
C VAL A 415 61.33 79.42 -10.48
N PHE A 416 60.71 78.23 -10.47
CA PHE A 416 60.11 77.68 -9.25
C PHE A 416 61.14 76.89 -8.41
N ILE A 417 62.36 77.43 -8.32
CA ILE A 417 63.34 77.09 -7.30
C ILE A 417 63.44 78.33 -6.42
N LYS A 418 62.96 78.20 -5.19
CA LYS A 418 63.13 79.23 -4.17
C LYS A 418 64.37 78.85 -3.39
N ASP A 419 65.43 79.64 -3.50
CA ASP A 419 66.65 79.40 -2.71
C ASP A 419 66.31 79.49 -1.21
N THR A 420 66.53 78.39 -0.49
CA THR A 420 66.22 78.26 0.94
C THR A 420 67.43 77.84 1.73
N ALA A 421 67.74 78.58 2.80
CA ALA A 421 68.79 78.22 3.74
C ALA A 421 68.48 76.87 4.45
N PRO A 422 69.50 76.08 4.80
CA PRO A 422 69.33 74.63 4.97
C PRO A 422 68.94 74.20 6.40
N ASN A 423 67.89 74.77 7.00
CA ASN A 423 67.47 74.35 8.36
C ASN A 423 66.01 74.63 8.80
N GLU A 424 65.03 74.73 7.89
CA GLU A 424 63.61 74.71 8.27
C GLU A 424 62.85 73.55 7.59
N VAL A 425 62.15 72.75 8.40
CA VAL A 425 61.33 71.61 7.93
C VAL A 425 59.96 72.12 7.51
N VAL A 426 59.76 72.26 6.19
CA VAL A 426 58.49 72.69 5.60
C VAL A 426 57.38 71.66 5.90
N PRO A 427 56.19 72.06 6.37
CA PRO A 427 55.09 71.13 6.59
C PRO A 427 54.65 70.49 5.27
N VAL A 428 54.66 69.15 5.24
CA VAL A 428 54.30 68.36 4.05
C VAL A 428 52.87 68.69 3.60
N ASN A 429 52.69 68.95 2.30
CA ASN A 429 51.38 69.19 1.70
C ASN A 429 50.51 67.91 1.75
N CYS A 430 49.75 67.74 2.84
CA CYS A 430 48.84 66.61 3.05
C CYS A 430 47.84 66.42 1.90
N TRP A 431 47.46 67.52 1.21
CA TRP A 431 46.53 67.47 0.09
C TRP A 431 47.16 66.82 -1.15
N GLY A 432 48.45 67.08 -1.40
CA GLY A 432 49.23 66.41 -2.44
C GLY A 432 49.41 64.92 -2.16
N VAL A 433 49.71 64.55 -0.91
CA VAL A 433 49.81 63.13 -0.50
C VAL A 433 48.46 62.42 -0.65
N TYR A 434 47.35 63.05 -0.24
CA TYR A 434 46.01 62.48 -0.40
C TYR A 434 45.61 62.31 -1.87
N GLN A 435 46.01 63.23 -2.76
CA GLN A 435 45.83 63.06 -4.21
C GLN A 435 46.61 61.84 -4.73
N ALA A 436 47.90 61.72 -4.39
CA ALA A 436 48.74 60.62 -4.84
C ALA A 436 48.21 59.24 -4.37
N VAL A 437 47.84 59.12 -3.09
CA VAL A 437 47.26 57.89 -2.53
C VAL A 437 45.90 57.57 -3.18
N ARG A 438 45.04 58.56 -3.45
CA ARG A 438 43.75 58.36 -4.12
C ARG A 438 43.90 57.84 -5.55
N TRP A 439 44.89 58.36 -6.29
CA TRP A 439 45.22 57.87 -7.64
C TRP A 439 45.79 56.45 -7.60
N ALA A 440 46.71 56.15 -6.68
CA ALA A 440 47.26 54.80 -6.50
C ALA A 440 46.20 53.77 -6.07
N ALA A 441 45.16 54.19 -5.33
CA ALA A 441 44.04 53.36 -4.91
C ALA A 441 42.91 53.21 -5.96
N GLY A 442 43.02 53.84 -7.13
CA GLY A 442 42.10 53.64 -8.26
C GLY A 442 40.65 54.15 -8.05
N ILE A 443 40.40 55.02 -7.06
CA ILE A 443 39.04 55.45 -6.69
C ILE A 443 38.51 56.54 -7.66
N PRO A 444 37.44 56.29 -8.44
CA PRO A 444 36.92 57.29 -9.38
C PRO A 444 36.25 58.48 -8.70
N ALA A 445 36.40 59.67 -9.28
CA ALA A 445 35.70 60.86 -8.82
C ALA A 445 34.23 60.85 -9.29
N ARG A 446 33.28 61.04 -8.37
CA ARG A 446 31.85 61.19 -8.69
C ARG A 446 31.62 62.51 -9.43
N PRO A 447 30.97 62.52 -10.62
CA PRO A 447 30.78 63.75 -11.38
C PRO A 447 29.73 64.68 -10.73
N PRO A 448 29.87 66.01 -10.87
CA PRO A 448 28.83 66.96 -10.49
C PRO A 448 27.63 66.87 -11.45
N GLY A 449 26.42 67.08 -10.92
CA GLY A 449 25.19 67.09 -11.73
C GLY A 449 25.08 68.30 -12.66
N PRO A 450 24.31 68.19 -13.76
CA PRO A 450 24.19 69.25 -14.76
C PRO A 450 23.43 70.48 -14.22
N LEU A 451 23.99 71.67 -14.44
CA LEU A 451 23.33 72.94 -14.18
C LEU A 451 22.33 73.27 -15.30
N GLY A 452 21.07 73.55 -14.93
CA GLY A 452 20.03 73.98 -15.87
C GLY A 452 20.27 75.40 -16.44
N PRO A 453 19.65 75.73 -17.59
CA PRO A 453 19.84 77.01 -18.26
C PRO A 453 19.19 78.20 -17.53
N LYS A 454 19.78 79.39 -17.68
CA LYS A 454 19.33 80.63 -17.03
C LYS A 454 18.04 81.20 -17.65
N GLY A 455 16.95 81.20 -16.89
CA GLY A 455 15.87 82.19 -17.02
C GLY A 455 16.19 83.44 -16.20
N ARG A 456 15.87 84.64 -16.70
CA ARG A 456 16.01 85.91 -15.96
C ARG A 456 14.65 86.50 -15.64
N GLY A 457 14.47 86.98 -14.41
CA GLY A 457 13.29 87.72 -13.97
C GLY A 457 13.50 88.28 -12.56
N LEU A 458 13.78 89.57 -12.46
CA LEU A 458 13.75 90.30 -11.19
C LEU A 458 12.33 90.85 -10.99
N GLY A 459 11.76 90.67 -9.79
CA GLY A 459 10.43 91.17 -9.46
C GLY A 459 10.29 91.33 -7.95
N LEU A 460 10.14 92.58 -7.49
CA LEU A 460 9.82 92.93 -6.11
C LEU A 460 8.30 92.81 -5.90
N GLY A 461 7.88 92.29 -4.75
CA GLY A 461 6.47 92.23 -4.36
C GLY A 461 6.31 91.82 -2.90
N ALA A 462 5.46 92.53 -2.16
CA ALA A 462 5.25 92.32 -0.72
C ALA A 462 3.75 92.40 -0.35
N ARG A 463 3.36 91.72 0.74
CA ARG A 463 1.97 91.48 1.21
C ARG A 463 1.17 90.58 0.24
N GLY A 464 0.14 89.83 0.67
CA GLY A 464 -0.42 89.62 2.02
C GLY A 464 -1.96 89.55 1.98
N GLN A 465 -2.59 88.88 2.96
CA GLN A 465 -4.07 88.78 3.18
C GLN A 465 -4.88 88.02 2.09
N GLN A 466 -6.09 87.45 2.33
CA GLN A 466 -6.73 86.86 3.54
C GLN A 466 -8.00 86.05 3.15
N VAL A 467 -8.46 85.14 4.02
CA VAL A 467 -9.87 84.69 4.27
C VAL A 467 -10.70 84.01 3.15
N GLY A 468 -11.52 83.01 3.55
CA GLY A 468 -12.75 82.56 2.84
C GLY A 468 -12.71 81.08 2.43
N CYS A 469 -13.31 80.07 3.08
CA CYS A 469 -14.57 79.85 3.85
C CYS A 469 -15.66 79.14 3.02
N GLY A 470 -16.08 77.95 3.48
CA GLY A 470 -17.19 77.14 2.91
C GLY A 470 -16.75 76.16 1.79
N GLY A 471 -17.21 74.90 1.71
CA GLY A 471 -17.98 74.08 2.66
C GLY A 471 -19.31 73.54 2.10
N TRP A 472 -19.76 72.40 2.67
CA TRP A 472 -21.04 71.69 2.39
C TRP A 472 -21.11 70.95 1.02
N GLY A 473 -21.59 69.70 0.92
CA GLY A 473 -21.84 68.67 1.95
C GLY A 473 -22.79 67.52 1.53
N ARG A 474 -22.70 66.36 2.21
CA ARG A 474 -23.54 65.12 2.10
C ARG A 474 -23.38 64.34 0.77
N GLY A 475 -23.60 63.02 0.67
CA GLY A 475 -24.18 62.00 1.58
C GLY A 475 -25.36 61.29 0.88
N ALA A 476 -25.65 59.98 0.98
CA ALA A 476 -25.20 58.86 1.84
C ALA A 476 -25.33 57.52 1.03
N GLY A 477 -25.15 56.27 1.52
CA GLY A 477 -24.73 55.71 2.82
C GLY A 477 -25.18 54.24 3.01
N ALA A 478 -24.61 53.55 4.03
CA ALA A 478 -24.91 52.18 4.54
C ALA A 478 -24.40 50.98 3.69
N THR A 479 -23.90 49.84 4.22
CA THR A 479 -23.48 49.29 5.56
C THR A 479 -22.75 47.93 5.29
N CYS A 480 -22.05 47.14 6.14
CA CYS A 480 -21.57 47.08 7.55
C CYS A 480 -20.48 45.94 7.62
N ARG A 481 -19.75 45.56 8.69
CA ARG A 481 -19.44 46.08 10.04
C ARG A 481 -18.08 45.52 10.54
N ILE A 482 -17.05 46.35 10.56
CA ILE A 482 -16.09 46.64 11.67
C ILE A 482 -15.70 45.51 12.68
N SER A 483 -14.39 45.20 12.68
CA SER A 483 -13.43 44.93 13.79
C SER A 483 -13.66 43.89 14.90
N GLY A 484 -12.53 43.33 15.38
CA GLY A 484 -12.36 42.71 16.70
C GLY A 484 -11.00 43.10 17.32
N GLN A 485 -10.90 43.13 18.65
CA GLN A 485 -9.69 43.51 19.41
C GLN A 485 -9.51 42.65 20.68
N VAL A 486 -8.25 42.23 20.90
CA VAL A 486 -7.51 42.21 22.19
C VAL A 486 -8.01 41.35 23.38
N ALA A 487 -7.12 40.39 23.75
CA ALA A 487 -6.78 39.86 25.09
C ALA A 487 -7.60 38.76 25.81
N ALA A 488 -6.82 37.78 26.31
CA ALA A 488 -6.96 37.01 27.58
C ALA A 488 -8.13 35.99 27.73
N VAL A 489 -7.98 34.85 28.43
CA VAL A 489 -6.82 34.10 29.01
C VAL A 489 -7.21 32.62 29.24
N GLU A 490 -6.25 31.76 29.63
CA GLU A 490 -6.39 30.36 30.13
C GLU A 490 -6.69 29.22 29.13
N GLY A 491 -6.12 28.02 29.41
CA GLY A 491 -6.27 26.79 28.59
C GLY A 491 -4.96 26.03 28.24
N VAL A 492 -4.30 25.44 29.23
CA VAL A 492 -3.04 24.64 29.13
C VAL A 492 -3.42 23.15 28.86
N PRO A 493 -2.74 22.35 27.98
CA PRO A 493 -1.33 21.94 28.15
C PRO A 493 -0.44 21.77 26.90
N HIS A 494 0.87 21.58 27.15
CA HIS A 494 1.94 21.48 26.15
C HIS A 494 2.11 20.09 25.51
N LYS A 495 2.52 20.05 24.23
CA LYS A 495 3.58 19.13 23.74
C LYS A 495 4.14 19.50 22.35
N ALA A 496 5.43 19.83 22.30
CA ALA A 496 6.34 19.73 21.15
C ALA A 496 7.76 19.63 21.75
N GLN A 497 8.46 18.50 21.72
CA GLN A 497 9.03 17.76 20.58
C GLN A 497 10.34 18.39 20.07
N GLY A 498 11.47 17.81 20.50
CA GLY A 498 12.81 18.03 19.95
C GLY A 498 13.35 16.74 19.29
N PRO A 499 14.30 16.82 18.34
CA PRO A 499 14.62 15.70 17.46
C PRO A 499 15.92 14.94 17.79
N ALA A 500 15.96 13.65 17.44
CA ALA A 500 17.17 12.91 17.12
C ALA A 500 16.83 11.64 16.32
N GLU A 501 17.19 11.56 15.04
CA GLU A 501 17.12 10.31 14.25
C GLU A 501 18.50 9.66 14.15
N ALA A 502 18.56 8.36 14.42
CA ALA A 502 19.72 7.51 14.09
C ALA A 502 19.25 6.07 13.80
N ARG A 503 19.27 5.65 12.52
CA ARG A 503 18.88 4.29 12.11
C ARG A 503 20.08 3.34 12.06
N ARG A 504 19.95 2.14 12.64
CA ARG A 504 20.70 0.93 12.25
C ARG A 504 19.91 -0.35 12.53
N GLY A 505 19.89 -1.27 11.55
CA GLY A 505 19.80 -2.73 11.74
C GLY A 505 18.47 -3.34 12.20
N PRO A 506 17.75 -4.11 11.35
CA PRO A 506 16.63 -4.95 11.78
C PRO A 506 17.09 -6.35 12.21
N ARG A 507 16.39 -6.97 13.17
CA ARG A 507 16.36 -8.42 13.39
C ARG A 507 15.09 -8.81 14.16
N GLU A 508 14.26 -9.68 13.59
CA GLU A 508 12.99 -10.14 14.17
C GLU A 508 13.07 -11.58 14.73
N ALA A 509 11.93 -12.07 15.23
CA ALA A 509 11.62 -13.41 15.76
C ALA A 509 12.01 -13.71 17.24
N PRO A 510 11.02 -13.71 18.17
CA PRO A 510 11.20 -14.11 19.57
C PRO A 510 10.52 -15.46 19.96
N GLN A 511 11.28 -16.30 20.67
CA GLN A 511 10.86 -17.07 21.88
C GLN A 511 9.75 -18.16 21.76
N PRO A 512 9.44 -18.94 22.83
CA PRO A 512 10.38 -19.90 23.45
C PRO A 512 9.74 -21.28 23.79
N GLY A 513 10.54 -22.25 24.23
CA GLY A 513 10.04 -23.46 24.93
C GLY A 513 11.10 -24.50 25.25
N ALA A 514 11.34 -24.80 26.54
CA ALA A 514 12.26 -25.85 26.99
C ALA A 514 11.94 -26.31 28.44
N GLY A 515 12.27 -27.56 28.79
CA GLY A 515 11.94 -28.22 30.07
C GLY A 515 10.81 -29.26 29.90
N ALA A 516 11.00 -30.57 29.71
CA ALA A 516 12.12 -31.50 29.93
C ALA A 516 12.20 -32.17 31.33
N THR A 517 11.45 -33.27 31.51
CA THR A 517 11.76 -34.52 32.25
C THR A 517 10.53 -35.46 32.19
N ALA A 518 10.57 -36.76 32.54
CA ALA A 518 11.40 -37.90 32.08
C ALA A 518 10.84 -39.23 32.68
N HIS A 519 11.17 -40.38 32.07
CA HIS A 519 11.22 -41.73 32.70
C HIS A 519 9.94 -42.44 33.23
N THR A 520 9.48 -43.50 32.53
CA THR A 520 9.61 -44.94 32.96
C THR A 520 8.45 -45.91 32.59
N LEU A 521 8.80 -46.91 31.76
CA LEU A 521 8.36 -48.33 31.63
C LEU A 521 6.87 -48.80 31.69
N ALA A 522 6.50 -49.45 30.57
CA ALA A 522 5.98 -50.83 30.43
C ALA A 522 4.62 -51.28 31.00
N LEU A 523 3.74 -51.80 30.12
CA LEU A 523 3.52 -53.25 29.93
C LEU A 523 2.56 -53.58 28.75
N TYR A 524 2.82 -54.71 28.06
CA TYR A 524 1.87 -55.49 27.24
C TYR A 524 1.06 -56.43 28.20
N PRO A 525 -0.12 -57.01 27.86
CA PRO A 525 -0.37 -57.85 26.66
C PRO A 525 -1.80 -57.69 26.02
N GLU A 526 -2.02 -57.89 24.71
CA GLU A 526 -2.37 -59.13 23.94
C GLU A 526 -3.87 -59.30 23.56
N ILE A 527 -4.07 -59.76 22.31
CA ILE A 527 -5.03 -60.78 21.84
C ILE A 527 -6.53 -60.61 22.20
N ASN A 528 -7.36 -60.25 21.20
CA ASN A 528 -8.05 -61.29 20.41
C ASN A 528 -8.64 -60.80 19.07
N GLU A 529 -8.70 -61.73 18.12
CA GLU A 529 -9.47 -61.67 16.85
C GLU A 529 -10.75 -62.55 17.02
N PRO A 530 -11.53 -63.04 16.01
CA PRO A 530 -11.38 -63.02 14.55
C PRO A 530 -12.70 -62.69 13.76
N ALA A 531 -12.72 -63.09 12.48
CA ALA A 531 -13.88 -63.42 11.63
C ALA A 531 -14.65 -62.24 10.97
N LEU A 532 -14.49 -61.98 9.67
CA LEU A 532 -14.94 -62.74 8.47
C LEU A 532 -16.40 -62.42 8.06
N TYR A 533 -16.59 -61.90 6.84
CA TYR A 533 -16.94 -62.77 5.69
C TYR A 533 -16.69 -62.04 4.36
N SER A 534 -16.37 -62.79 3.31
CA SER A 534 -16.09 -62.27 1.95
C SER A 534 -17.30 -62.39 1.03
N LEU A 535 -17.46 -61.44 0.11
CA LEU A 535 -17.93 -61.66 -1.26
C LEU A 535 -17.39 -60.54 -2.18
#